data_AF-A0A3A4R496-F1
#
_entry.id   AF-A0A3A4R496-F1
#
_cell.length_a   1.000
_cell.length_b   1.000
_cell.length_c   1.000
_cell.angle_alpha   90.00
_cell.angle_beta   90.00
_cell.angle_gamma   90.00
#
_symmetry.space_group_name_H-M   'P 1'
#
loop_
_entity.id
_entity.type
_entity.pdbx_description
1 polymer ?
#
loop_
_entity_poly.entity_id
_entity_poly.type
_entity_poly.pdbx_seq_one_letter_code
_entity_poly.pdbx_strand_id
1 'polypeptide(L)'
;MTTLTTLEQWEQQITRLPVRDQLKLIARISERLSITPLNTSARDADELLALCDAAADMWEGEFDAAQEIRQMRQERDEQIWPSKS
;
A
#
# COMPACT_ATOMS: atom_id res chain seq x y z
N MET A 1 37.28 15.22 10.27
CA MET A 1 36.94 13.98 10.99
C MET A 1 35.56 14.16 11.58
N THR A 2 34.52 13.59 10.96
CA THR A 2 33.15 13.65 11.47
C THR A 2 33.01 12.63 12.60
N THR A 3 33.00 13.10 13.84
CA THR A 3 32.66 12.26 14.99
C THR A 3 31.21 11.82 14.83
N LEU A 4 31.01 10.52 14.61
CA LEU A 4 29.70 9.89 14.71
C LEU A 4 29.25 9.97 16.17
N THR A 5 28.59 11.06 16.53
CA THR A 5 27.89 11.18 17.80
C THR A 5 26.69 10.25 17.78
N THR A 6 26.62 9.32 18.73
CA THR A 6 25.50 8.39 18.83
C THR A 6 24.25 9.10 19.36
N LEU A 7 23.06 8.54 19.13
CA LEU A 7 21.79 9.14 19.53
C LEU A 7 21.72 9.36 21.05
N GLU A 8 22.26 8.43 21.83
CA GLU A 8 22.31 8.49 23.29
C GLU A 8 23.15 9.68 23.78
N GLN A 9 24.23 10.02 23.05
CA GLN A 9 25.05 11.18 23.39
C GLN A 9 24.32 12.50 23.13
N TRP A 10 23.49 12.56 22.09
CA TRP A 10 22.64 13.72 21.83
C TRP A 10 21.57 13.88 22.90
N GLU A 11 20.95 12.79 23.34
CA GLU A 11 19.95 12.82 24.40
C GLU A 11 20.55 13.34 25.73
N GLN A 12 21.76 12.88 26.08
CA GLN A 12 22.49 13.38 27.25
C GLN A 12 22.87 14.87 27.15
N GLN A 13 23.06 15.39 25.94
CA GLN A 13 23.34 16.82 25.75
C GLN A 13 22.07 17.66 25.81
N ILE A 14 20.96 17.16 25.23
CA ILE A 14 19.66 17.85 25.22
C ILE A 14 19.09 17.95 26.64
N THR A 15 19.23 16.90 27.45
CA THR A 15 18.76 16.89 28.85
C THR A 15 19.49 17.92 29.75
N ARG A 16 20.68 18.37 29.35
CA ARG A 16 21.43 19.44 30.05
C ARG A 16 20.94 20.85 29.71
N LEU A 17 20.11 21.01 28.67
CA LEU A 17 19.55 22.31 28.29
C LEU A 17 18.36 22.68 29.18
N PRO A 18 18.07 23.97 29.39
CA PRO A 18 16.82 24.40 30.00
C PRO A 18 15.61 23.87 29.22
N VAL A 19 14.53 23.53 29.92
CA VAL A 19 13.30 22.97 29.33
C VAL A 19 12.78 23.81 28.16
N ARG A 20 12.87 25.14 28.26
CA ARG A 20 12.44 26.06 27.18
C ARG A 20 13.21 25.84 25.88
N ASP A 21 14.50 25.55 25.95
CA ASP A 21 15.34 25.34 24.78
C ASP A 21 15.19 23.92 24.22
N GLN A 22 14.90 22.93 25.08
CA GLN A 22 14.47 21.60 24.64
C GLN A 22 13.17 21.68 23.81
N LEU A 23 12.17 22.45 24.27
CA LEU A 23 10.92 22.64 23.54
C LEU A 23 11.12 23.34 22.18
N LYS A 24 12.01 24.33 22.09
CA LYS A 24 12.36 24.97 20.81
C LYS A 24 13.02 23.98 19.84
N LEU A 25 13.87 23.09 20.35
CA LEU A 25 14.51 22.05 19.54
C LEU A 25 13.47 21.06 19.00
N ILE A 26 12.54 20.61 19.84
CA ILE A 26 11.43 19.75 19.42
C ILE A 26 10.63 20.42 18.30
N ALA A 27 10.20 21.66 18.49
CA ALA A 27 9.42 22.40 17.48
C ALA A 27 10.14 22.47 16.12
N ARG A 28 11.44 22.80 16.12
CA ARG A 28 12.25 22.86 14.90
C ARG A 28 12.42 21.51 14.22
N ILE A 29 12.62 20.45 15.00
CA ILE A 29 12.75 19.09 14.46
C ILE A 29 11.42 18.65 13.86
N SER A 30 10.30 18.85 14.56
CA SER A 30 8.96 18.54 14.06
C SER A 30 8.63 19.28 12.77
N GLU A 31 8.94 20.58 12.69
CA GLU A 31 8.76 21.38 11.47
C GLU A 31 9.59 20.82 10.31
N ARG A 32 10.88 20.54 10.54
CA ARG A 32 11.75 19.94 9.52
C ARG A 32 11.22 18.59 9.04
N LEU A 33 10.77 17.74 9.96
CA LEU A 33 10.23 16.43 9.63
C LEU A 33 8.87 16.51 8.92
N SER A 34 8.05 17.52 9.24
CA SER A 34 6.77 17.76 8.57
C SER A 34 6.93 18.23 7.12
N ILE A 35 8.02 18.93 6.81
CA ILE A 35 8.31 19.43 5.45
C ILE A 35 9.13 18.41 4.65
N THR A 36 9.83 17.50 5.34
CA THR A 36 10.58 16.44 4.67
C THR A 36 9.57 15.52 3.99
N PRO A 37 9.58 15.40 2.65
CA PRO A 37 8.75 14.41 1.99
C PRO A 37 9.17 13.06 2.56
N LEU A 38 8.26 12.43 3.28
CA LEU A 38 8.46 11.08 3.74
C LEU A 38 8.62 10.29 2.45
N ASN A 39 9.83 9.81 2.16
CA ASN A 39 10.09 8.81 1.14
C ASN A 39 9.44 7.47 1.54
N THR A 40 8.22 7.49 2.08
CA THR A 40 7.24 6.49 1.69
C THR A 40 7.17 6.62 0.19
N SER A 41 7.65 5.59 -0.50
CA SER A 41 7.24 5.31 -1.87
C SER A 41 5.72 5.20 -1.89
N ALA A 42 5.02 6.31 -1.76
CA ALA A 42 3.84 6.53 -2.54
C ALA A 42 4.36 6.34 -3.96
N ARG A 43 4.25 5.12 -4.48
CA ARG A 43 3.94 5.00 -5.91
C ARG A 43 2.89 6.06 -6.13
N ASP A 44 3.16 6.99 -7.06
CA ASP A 44 2.24 8.07 -7.35
C ASP A 44 0.84 7.45 -7.35
N ALA A 45 -0.09 8.03 -6.60
CA ALA A 45 -1.43 7.45 -6.47
C ALA A 45 -2.01 7.15 -7.87
N ASP A 46 -1.62 7.96 -8.86
CA ASP A 46 -1.87 7.81 -10.28
C ASP A 46 -1.27 6.53 -10.90
N GLU A 47 -0.05 6.12 -10.54
CA GLU A 47 0.55 4.84 -10.97
C GLU A 47 -0.21 3.65 -10.39
N LEU A 48 -0.64 3.75 -9.13
CA LEU A 48 -1.48 2.71 -8.50
C LEU A 48 -2.85 2.62 -9.15
N LEU A 49 -3.49 3.75 -9.44
CA LEU A 49 -4.77 3.80 -10.13
C LEU A 49 -4.66 3.24 -11.55
N ALA A 50 -3.60 3.59 -12.30
CA ALA A 50 -3.37 3.06 -13.64
C ALA A 50 -3.20 1.52 -13.66
N LEU A 51 -2.58 0.95 -12.63
CA LEU A 51 -2.49 -0.51 -12.48
C LEU A 51 -3.85 -1.16 -12.21
N CYS A 52 -4.71 -0.50 -11.41
CA CYS A 52 -6.07 -0.96 -11.16
C CYS A 52 -6.94 -0.89 -12.43
N ASP A 53 -6.84 0.21 -13.19
CA ASP A 53 -7.57 0.37 -14.45
C ASP A 53 -7.13 -0.70 -15.47
N ALA A 54 -5.83 -0.93 -15.62
CA ALA A 54 -5.33 -1.99 -16.50
C ALA A 54 -5.80 -3.40 -16.08
N ALA A 55 -5.89 -3.67 -14.78
CA ALA A 55 -6.43 -4.94 -14.28
C ALA A 55 -7.94 -5.07 -14.53
N ALA A 56 -8.69 -3.97 -14.43
CA ALA A 56 -10.12 -3.93 -14.73
C ALA A 56 -10.38 -4.16 -16.23
N ASP A 57 -9.58 -3.54 -17.11
CA ASP A 57 -9.65 -3.76 -18.57
C ASP A 57 -9.30 -5.20 -18.96
N MET A 58 -8.37 -5.85 -18.25
CA MET A 58 -8.10 -7.28 -18.46
C MET A 58 -9.27 -8.19 -18.07
N TRP A 59 -10.17 -7.70 -17.21
CA TRP A 59 -11.36 -8.41 -16.76
C TRP A 59 -12.63 -7.93 -17.47
N GLU A 60 -12.51 -7.11 -18.52
CA GLU A 60 -13.65 -6.66 -19.30
C GLU A 60 -14.28 -7.84 -20.07
N GLY A 61 -15.44 -8.26 -19.57
CA GLY A 61 -16.29 -9.30 -20.14
C GLY A 61 -17.57 -9.46 -19.32
N GLU A 62 -18.70 -9.79 -19.96
CA GLU A 62 -19.90 -10.20 -19.23
C GLU A 62 -19.68 -11.60 -18.63
N PHE A 63 -19.08 -11.65 -17.45
CA PHE A 63 -18.96 -12.90 -16.68
C PHE A 63 -20.28 -13.22 -15.99
N ASP A 64 -21.24 -13.83 -16.71
CA ASP A 64 -22.35 -14.52 -16.06
C ASP A 64 -21.88 -15.88 -15.56
N ALA A 65 -21.21 -15.88 -14.42
CA ALA A 65 -20.79 -17.11 -13.74
C ALA A 65 -21.96 -18.07 -13.50
N ALA A 66 -23.20 -17.57 -13.37
CA ALA A 66 -24.37 -18.43 -13.25
C ALA A 66 -24.72 -19.12 -14.58
N GLN A 67 -24.53 -18.46 -15.72
CA GLN A 67 -24.66 -19.07 -17.05
C GLN A 67 -23.59 -20.13 -17.29
N GLU A 68 -22.33 -19.83 -16.98
CA GLU A 68 -21.24 -20.81 -17.11
C GLU A 68 -21.50 -22.05 -16.24
N ILE A 69 -21.96 -21.88 -15.01
CA ILE A 69 -22.32 -23.00 -14.12
C ILE A 69 -23.50 -23.80 -14.68
N ARG A 70 -24.51 -23.14 -15.26
CA ARG A 70 -25.63 -23.83 -15.92
C ARG A 70 -25.14 -24.68 -17.09
N GLN A 71 -24.26 -24.13 -17.93
CA GLN A 71 -23.70 -24.84 -19.08
C GLN A 71 -22.86 -26.05 -18.66
N MET A 72 -21.96 -25.90 -17.68
CA MET A 72 -21.17 -27.02 -17.17
C MET A 72 -22.03 -28.16 -16.61
N ARG A 73 -23.15 -27.83 -15.95
CA ARG A 73 -24.11 -28.84 -15.46
C ARG A 73 -24.82 -29.55 -16.59
N GLN A 74 -25.24 -28.82 -17.62
CA GLN A 74 -25.88 -29.40 -18.80
C GLN A 74 -24.94 -30.37 -19.54
N GLU A 75 -23.70 -29.96 -19.82
CA GLU A 75 -22.70 -30.80 -20.48
C GLU A 75 -22.40 -32.08 -19.70
N ARG A 76 -22.33 -31.98 -18.37
CA ARG A 76 -22.19 -33.15 -17.49
C ARG A 76 -23.41 -34.08 -17.59
N ASP A 77 -24.61 -33.52 -17.54
CA ASP A 77 -25.84 -34.32 -17.56
C ASP A 77 -26.01 -35.03 -18.93
N GLU A 78 -25.59 -34.40 -20.03
CA GLU A 78 -25.52 -35.00 -21.37
C GLU A 78 -24.47 -36.14 -21.47
N GLN A 79 -23.35 -36.03 -20.75
CA GLN A 79 -22.32 -37.08 -20.70
C GLN A 79 -22.72 -38.27 -19.80
N ILE A 80 -23.43 -38.02 -18.70
CA ILE A 80 -23.89 -39.06 -17.77
C ILE A 80 -25.13 -39.77 -18.29
N TRP A 81 -26.01 -39.04 -18.98
CA TRP A 81 -27.21 -39.58 -19.59
C TRP A 81 -27.30 -39.16 -21.06
N PRO A 82 -26.48 -39.78 -21.95
CA PRO A 82 -26.65 -39.58 -23.38
C PRO A 82 -28.06 -40.04 -23.71
N SER A 83 -28.91 -39.10 -24.14
CA SER A 83 -30.33 -39.33 -24.35
C SER A 83 -30.55 -40.66 -25.08
N LYS A 84 -31.33 -41.54 -24.44
CA LYS A 84 -31.91 -42.72 -25.07
C LYS A 84 -32.57 -42.26 -26.38
N SER A 85 -32.16 -42.85 -27.50
CA SER A 85 -32.96 -42.85 -28.74
C SER A 85 -34.41 -43.28 -28.48
#